data_AF-A0A5S3RIR1-F1
#
_entry.id   AF-A0A5S3RIR1-F1
#
_cell.length_a   1.000
_cell.length_b   1.000
_cell.length_c   1.000
_cell.angle_alpha   90.00
_cell.angle_beta   90.00
_cell.angle_gamma   90.00
#
_symmetry.space_group_name_H-M   'P 1'
#
loop_
_entity.id
_entity.type
_entity.pdbx_description
1 polymer ?
#
loop_
_entity_poly.entity_id
_entity_poly.type
_entity_poly.pdbx_seq_one_letter_code
_entity_poly.pdbx_strand_id
1 'polypeptide(L)'
;MKKIEEMTQEELDSYLANKAKERERYYREEATEEEKREAKKEEYIDRRVSYCLNDSYYEELSKDHLHNLSYKERLTKAEELNGCKFKDAKPCKDAFAPRDDFDGPTRLFGAWNCDGEKVAVVRHPSLILFRMVITILSAIAGFMLIVLTLVDAFPVDYLYLSLAGLFVTPLLLFRFSDALRFIDNIEFNRHTGLVRTPYTLFRKPFYIPIEDLEYVVGVEVKSARGGGSFQTGYLSCRKYPEKFWFGHAIGLGDGGNLTDWAQINRFMDITQPIEEYYYEIMEYHYKLDKNAHFNGPFPEVMKKYFDADDCQINRMEVW
;
A
#
# COMPACT_ATOMS: atom_id res chain seq x y z
N MET A 1 9.00 -23.79 -47.00
CA MET A 1 9.19 -24.39 -45.67
C MET A 1 8.53 -25.76 -45.66
N LYS A 2 9.16 -26.77 -45.06
CA LYS A 2 8.48 -28.03 -44.70
C LYS A 2 7.32 -27.70 -43.76
N LYS A 3 6.27 -28.52 -43.74
CA LYS A 3 5.25 -28.43 -42.69
C LYS A 3 5.89 -28.79 -41.35
N ILE A 4 5.47 -28.15 -40.26
CA ILE A 4 6.02 -28.38 -38.92
C ILE A 4 5.98 -29.88 -38.54
N GLU A 5 4.91 -30.57 -38.98
CA GLU A 5 4.69 -32.00 -38.78
C GLU A 5 5.71 -32.92 -39.48
N GLU A 6 6.50 -32.39 -40.44
CA GLU A 6 7.48 -33.13 -41.23
C GLU A 6 8.93 -32.77 -40.86
N MET A 7 9.12 -31.93 -39.83
CA MET A 7 10.44 -31.48 -39.38
C MET A 7 11.03 -32.48 -38.39
N THR A 8 12.33 -32.76 -38.52
CA THR A 8 13.09 -33.49 -37.50
C THR A 8 13.23 -32.64 -36.23
N GLN A 9 13.53 -33.26 -35.08
CA GLN A 9 13.64 -32.54 -33.81
C GLN A 9 14.70 -31.42 -33.87
N GLU A 10 15.87 -31.65 -34.49
CA GLU A 10 16.90 -30.61 -34.67
C GLU A 10 16.44 -29.47 -35.61
N GLU A 11 15.70 -29.79 -36.68
CA GLU A 11 15.13 -28.77 -37.58
C GLU A 11 14.08 -27.92 -36.84
N LEU A 12 13.27 -28.56 -35.99
CA LEU A 12 12.25 -27.90 -35.18
C LEU A 12 12.89 -26.97 -34.13
N ASP A 13 13.89 -27.46 -33.40
CA ASP A 13 14.61 -26.68 -32.38
C ASP A 13 15.31 -25.47 -33.01
N SER A 14 15.96 -25.64 -34.17
CA SER A 14 16.58 -24.53 -34.91
C SER A 14 15.56 -23.52 -35.43
N TYR A 15 14.39 -23.98 -35.89
CA TYR A 15 13.32 -23.11 -36.36
C TYR A 15 12.72 -22.30 -35.21
N LEU A 16 12.45 -22.94 -34.07
CA LEU A 16 11.95 -22.26 -32.87
C LEU A 16 12.96 -21.24 -32.34
N ALA A 17 14.25 -21.57 -32.32
CA ALA A 17 15.31 -20.65 -31.91
C ALA A 17 15.41 -19.41 -32.84
N ASN A 18 15.30 -19.60 -34.16
CA ASN A 18 15.29 -18.47 -35.10
C ASN A 18 14.02 -17.63 -34.96
N LYS A 19 12.86 -18.26 -34.82
CA LYS A 19 11.60 -17.56 -34.60
C LYS A 19 11.60 -16.77 -33.29
N ALA A 20 12.23 -17.30 -32.24
CA ALA A 20 12.42 -16.58 -30.98
C ALA A 20 13.29 -15.33 -31.15
N LYS A 21 14.40 -15.42 -31.91
CA LYS A 21 15.26 -14.26 -32.25
C LYS A 21 14.53 -13.22 -33.08
N GLU A 22 13.71 -13.64 -34.06
CA GLU A 22 12.89 -12.72 -34.85
C GLU A 22 11.83 -12.02 -34.00
N ARG A 23 11.19 -12.76 -33.08
CA ARG A 23 10.21 -12.21 -32.13
C ARG A 23 10.88 -11.20 -31.20
N GLU A 24 12.07 -11.50 -30.68
CA GLU A 24 12.84 -10.57 -29.84
C GLU A 24 13.22 -9.29 -30.59
N ARG A 25 13.64 -9.42 -31.86
CA ARG A 25 13.95 -8.28 -32.71
C ARG A 25 12.71 -7.42 -32.98
N TYR A 26 11.58 -8.03 -33.32
CA TYR A 26 10.30 -7.32 -33.52
C TYR A 26 9.92 -6.52 -32.28
N TYR A 27 9.93 -7.14 -31.09
CA TYR A 27 9.59 -6.44 -29.84
C TYR A 27 10.59 -5.35 -29.43
N ARG A 28 11.83 -5.40 -29.93
CA ARG A 28 12.85 -4.39 -29.66
C ARG A 28 12.78 -3.20 -30.63
N GLU A 29 12.56 -3.48 -31.92
CA GLU A 29 12.74 -2.49 -33.01
C GLU A 29 11.43 -1.97 -33.60
N GLU A 30 10.37 -2.80 -33.64
CA GLU A 30 9.20 -2.55 -34.50
C GLU A 30 7.87 -2.52 -33.73
N ALA A 31 7.77 -3.21 -32.60
CA ALA A 31 6.55 -3.28 -31.81
C ALA A 31 6.17 -1.92 -31.19
N THR A 32 4.88 -1.62 -31.21
CA THR A 32 4.28 -0.52 -30.46
C THR A 32 4.40 -0.75 -28.95
N GLU A 33 4.30 0.33 -28.15
CA GLU A 33 4.30 0.21 -26.69
C GLU A 33 3.12 -0.61 -26.16
N GLU A 34 2.01 -0.65 -26.90
CA GLU A 34 0.84 -1.47 -26.57
C GLU A 34 1.13 -2.97 -26.79
N GLU A 35 1.73 -3.33 -27.92
CA GLU A 35 2.15 -4.72 -28.20
C GLU A 35 3.21 -5.21 -27.20
N LYS A 36 4.16 -4.35 -26.80
CA LYS A 36 5.13 -4.69 -25.74
C LYS A 36 4.45 -4.91 -24.39
N ARG A 37 3.40 -4.14 -24.08
CA ARG A 37 2.62 -4.29 -22.84
C ARG A 37 1.82 -5.60 -22.85
N GLU A 38 1.17 -5.92 -23.96
CA GLU A 38 0.44 -7.19 -24.15
C GLU A 38 1.39 -8.39 -24.02
N ALA A 39 2.54 -8.38 -24.69
CA ALA A 39 3.52 -9.46 -24.62
C ALA A 39 4.04 -9.70 -23.18
N LYS A 40 4.36 -8.63 -22.44
CA LYS A 40 4.75 -8.75 -21.03
C LYS A 40 3.66 -9.34 -20.15
N LYS A 41 2.40 -9.06 -20.48
CA LYS A 41 1.24 -9.61 -19.76
C LYS A 41 1.06 -11.10 -20.07
N GLU A 42 1.24 -11.52 -21.33
CA GLU A 42 1.26 -12.94 -21.71
C GLU A 42 2.39 -13.67 -20.97
N GLU A 43 3.61 -13.16 -21.00
CA GLU A 43 4.75 -13.76 -20.29
C GLU A 43 4.53 -13.86 -18.78
N TYR A 44 3.88 -12.87 -18.17
CA TYR A 44 3.51 -12.92 -16.75
C TYR A 44 2.50 -14.03 -16.46
N ILE A 45 1.49 -14.17 -17.32
CA ILE A 45 0.48 -15.23 -17.21
C ILE A 45 1.12 -16.60 -17.38
N ASP A 46 1.96 -16.77 -18.39
CA ASP A 46 2.65 -18.04 -18.68
C ASP A 46 3.52 -18.49 -17.50
N ARG A 47 4.27 -17.56 -16.89
CA ARG A 47 5.08 -17.83 -15.68
C ARG A 47 4.21 -18.21 -14.50
N ARG A 48 3.13 -17.46 -14.24
CA ARG A 48 2.16 -17.80 -13.19
C ARG A 48 1.58 -19.20 -13.39
N VAL A 49 1.15 -19.52 -14.61
CA VAL A 49 0.61 -20.83 -14.97
C VAL A 49 1.67 -21.91 -14.75
N SER A 50 2.92 -21.68 -15.14
CA SER A 50 4.02 -22.62 -14.90
C SER A 50 4.22 -22.88 -13.40
N TYR A 51 4.16 -21.86 -12.54
CA TYR A 51 4.26 -22.06 -11.10
C TYR A 51 3.12 -22.93 -10.56
N CYS A 52 1.88 -22.67 -11.01
CA CYS A 52 0.71 -23.47 -10.65
C CYS A 52 0.81 -24.93 -11.12
N LEU A 53 1.31 -25.17 -12.34
CA LEU A 53 1.42 -26.51 -12.92
C LEU A 53 2.54 -27.34 -12.29
N ASN A 54 3.60 -26.69 -11.79
CA ASN A 54 4.75 -27.36 -11.19
C ASN A 54 4.53 -27.72 -9.71
N ASP A 55 3.31 -27.59 -9.18
CA ASP A 55 2.90 -27.72 -7.76
C ASP A 55 3.64 -26.82 -6.76
N SER A 56 4.74 -26.18 -7.19
CA SER A 56 5.54 -25.24 -6.42
C SER A 56 4.70 -24.10 -5.86
N TYR A 57 3.69 -23.64 -6.61
CA TYR A 57 2.79 -22.58 -6.17
C TYR A 57 1.94 -22.97 -4.95
N TYR A 58 1.62 -24.25 -4.78
CA TYR A 58 0.78 -24.77 -3.69
C TYR A 58 1.59 -25.45 -2.58
N GLU A 59 2.93 -25.33 -2.62
CA GLU A 59 3.80 -25.91 -1.61
C GLU A 59 3.65 -25.15 -0.28
N GLU A 60 3.18 -25.84 0.76
CA GLU A 60 3.04 -25.26 2.10
C GLU A 60 4.41 -24.97 2.72
N LEU A 61 4.67 -23.69 3.02
CA LEU A 61 5.90 -23.23 3.66
C LEU A 61 5.69 -22.98 5.15
N SER A 62 6.77 -23.11 5.93
CA SER A 62 6.72 -22.77 7.36
C SER A 62 6.24 -21.32 7.59
N LYS A 63 5.20 -21.23 8.43
CA LYS A 63 4.56 -20.00 8.91
C LYS A 63 5.23 -19.45 10.18
N ASP A 64 6.41 -19.95 10.58
CA ASP A 64 7.10 -19.52 11.81
C ASP A 64 7.48 -18.03 11.82
N HIS A 65 7.52 -17.39 10.65
CA HIS A 65 7.77 -15.96 10.49
C HIS A 65 6.53 -15.10 10.84
N LEU A 66 5.34 -15.70 10.85
CA LEU A 66 4.10 -15.07 11.29
C LEU A 66 4.00 -15.06 12.82
N HIS A 67 3.20 -14.16 13.34
CA HIS A 67 3.06 -14.05 14.78
C HIS A 67 2.17 -15.17 15.35
N ASN A 68 2.75 -16.09 16.11
CA ASN A 68 1.99 -17.11 16.86
C ASN A 68 1.83 -16.76 18.35
N LEU A 69 2.11 -15.50 18.70
CA LEU A 69 2.01 -15.00 20.07
C LEU A 69 0.55 -14.94 20.52
N SER A 70 0.30 -15.29 21.78
CA SER A 70 -0.97 -15.01 22.43
C SER A 70 -1.21 -13.50 22.56
N TYR A 71 -2.47 -13.10 22.74
CA TYR A 71 -2.82 -11.70 23.00
C TYR A 71 -2.01 -11.09 24.15
N LYS A 72 -1.80 -11.84 25.24
CA LYS A 72 -1.03 -11.37 26.41
C LYS A 72 0.43 -11.09 26.04
N GLU A 73 1.04 -11.95 25.24
CA GLU A 73 2.43 -11.78 24.79
C GLU A 73 2.55 -10.60 23.82
N ARG A 74 1.60 -10.43 22.89
CA ARG A 74 1.53 -9.25 22.02
C ARG A 74 1.40 -7.96 22.84
N LEU A 75 0.54 -7.96 23.86
CA LEU A 75 0.36 -6.81 24.73
C LEU A 75 1.64 -6.48 25.50
N THR A 76 2.32 -7.46 26.09
CA THR A 76 3.61 -7.26 26.77
C THR A 76 4.66 -6.71 25.82
N LYS A 77 4.78 -7.26 24.61
CA LYS A 77 5.69 -6.75 23.57
C LYS A 77 5.37 -5.31 23.19
N ALA A 78 4.09 -4.95 23.08
CA ALA A 78 3.67 -3.58 22.85
C ALA A 78 4.06 -2.65 24.03
N GLU A 79 3.91 -3.10 25.28
CA GLU A 79 4.34 -2.34 26.47
C GLU A 79 5.84 -2.09 26.49
N GLU A 80 6.64 -3.11 26.14
CA GLU A 80 8.10 -2.99 26.01
C GLU A 80 8.50 -1.97 24.94
N LEU A 81 7.89 -2.06 23.74
CA LEU A 81 8.15 -1.14 22.64
C LEU A 81 7.71 0.31 22.97
N ASN A 82 6.64 0.46 23.76
CA ASN A 82 6.12 1.76 24.16
C ASN A 82 6.79 2.33 25.41
N GLY A 83 7.52 1.53 26.19
CA GLY A 83 8.15 1.92 27.45
C GLY A 83 7.17 2.33 28.55
N CYS A 84 5.93 1.82 28.51
CA CYS A 84 4.92 1.96 29.56
C CYS A 84 3.79 0.92 29.42
N LYS A 85 3.06 0.74 30.52
CA LYS A 85 1.89 -0.14 30.57
C LYS A 85 0.70 0.44 29.82
N PHE A 86 -0.27 -0.41 29.50
CA PHE A 86 -1.57 0.04 28.99
C PHE A 86 -2.58 0.30 30.10
N LYS A 87 -3.41 1.33 29.88
CA LYS A 87 -4.66 1.59 30.60
C LYS A 87 -5.85 1.37 29.67
N ASP A 88 -6.98 0.98 30.24
CA ASP A 88 -8.21 0.85 29.47
C ASP A 88 -8.70 2.21 28.97
N ALA A 89 -9.20 2.21 27.73
CA ALA A 89 -9.86 3.35 27.15
C ALA A 89 -11.22 3.59 27.80
N LYS A 90 -11.72 4.83 27.69
CA LYS A 90 -13.14 5.07 27.96
C LYS A 90 -13.98 4.25 26.98
N PRO A 91 -15.06 3.59 27.42
CA PRO A 91 -15.94 2.86 26.54
C PRO A 91 -16.43 3.75 25.39
N CYS A 92 -16.26 3.28 24.16
CA CYS A 92 -16.90 3.92 23.00
C CYS A 92 -18.40 3.62 23.06
N LYS A 93 -19.23 4.64 22.84
CA LYS A 93 -20.69 4.49 22.82
C LYS A 93 -21.23 4.16 21.42
N ASP A 94 -20.39 4.31 20.41
CA ASP A 94 -20.75 4.14 19.02
C ASP A 94 -20.70 2.66 18.63
N ALA A 95 -21.41 2.31 17.56
CA ALA A 95 -21.46 0.93 17.08
C ALA A 95 -20.12 0.53 16.44
N PHE A 96 -19.59 -0.61 16.87
CA PHE A 96 -18.45 -1.23 16.23
C PHE A 96 -18.87 -2.05 15.02
N ALA A 97 -18.02 -2.06 14.01
CA ALA A 97 -18.12 -3.02 12.94
C ALA A 97 -17.77 -4.43 13.46
N PRO A 98 -18.43 -5.47 12.94
CA PRO A 98 -17.92 -6.84 13.07
C PRO A 98 -16.46 -6.93 12.61
N ARG A 99 -15.74 -7.89 13.17
CA ARG A 99 -14.41 -8.28 12.67
C ARG A 99 -14.48 -9.35 11.60
N ASP A 100 -15.53 -10.15 11.63
CA ASP A 100 -15.70 -11.33 10.78
C ASP A 100 -16.28 -10.98 9.41
N ASP A 101 -15.93 -11.86 8.46
CA ASP A 101 -16.13 -11.86 7.01
C ASP A 101 -17.18 -10.87 6.46
N PHE A 102 -16.67 -9.88 5.73
CA PHE A 102 -17.49 -9.06 4.85
C PHE A 102 -17.31 -9.56 3.42
N ASP A 103 -18.42 -9.90 2.76
CA ASP A 103 -18.52 -10.10 1.32
C ASP A 103 -18.37 -8.74 0.61
N GLY A 104 -17.16 -8.18 0.72
CA GLY A 104 -16.79 -6.86 0.25
C GLY A 104 -15.74 -6.94 -0.86
N PRO A 105 -15.58 -5.89 -1.67
CA PRO A 105 -14.58 -5.85 -2.73
C PRO A 105 -13.17 -6.19 -2.20
N THR A 106 -12.41 -6.93 -2.99
CA THR A 106 -11.07 -7.49 -2.72
C THR A 106 -9.96 -6.44 -2.56
N ARG A 107 -10.29 -5.15 -2.52
CA ARG A 107 -9.33 -4.05 -2.63
C ARG A 107 -9.42 -3.12 -1.43
N LEU A 108 -8.37 -3.15 -0.60
CA LEU A 108 -8.13 -2.13 0.42
C LEU A 108 -7.82 -0.80 -0.29
N PHE A 109 -8.64 0.22 -0.07
CA PHE A 109 -8.41 1.53 -0.66
C PHE A 109 -7.21 2.20 0.01
N GLY A 110 -6.27 2.70 -0.79
CA GLY A 110 -5.03 3.31 -0.27
C GLY A 110 -3.92 2.32 0.10
N ALA A 111 -4.11 1.02 -0.14
CA ALA A 111 -3.17 -0.06 0.20
C ALA A 111 -1.98 -0.22 -0.74
N TRP A 112 -1.54 0.85 -1.37
CA TRP A 112 -0.44 0.85 -2.35
C TRP A 112 0.93 0.49 -1.74
N ASN A 113 0.95 0.23 -0.44
CA ASN A 113 2.12 0.04 0.40
C ASN A 113 1.95 -1.27 1.20
N CYS A 114 2.10 -2.39 0.51
CA CYS A 114 2.14 -3.73 1.11
C CYS A 114 3.39 -4.45 0.63
N ASP A 115 4.25 -4.87 1.56
CA ASP A 115 5.44 -5.69 1.25
C ASP A 115 5.27 -7.15 1.69
N GLY A 116 4.04 -7.53 2.07
CA GLY A 116 3.69 -8.83 2.63
C GLY A 116 3.89 -8.89 4.15
N GLU A 117 4.98 -8.34 4.69
CA GLU A 117 5.19 -8.28 6.14
C GLU A 117 4.26 -7.26 6.80
N LYS A 118 4.12 -6.10 6.13
CA LYS A 118 3.36 -4.95 6.61
C LYS A 118 2.44 -4.44 5.51
N VAL A 119 1.26 -3.99 5.92
CA VAL A 119 0.42 -3.11 5.12
C VAL A 119 0.31 -1.74 5.77
N ALA A 120 0.52 -0.69 4.99
CA ALA A 120 0.51 0.68 5.45
C ALA A 120 -0.72 1.42 4.92
N VAL A 121 -1.57 1.89 5.83
CA VAL A 121 -2.82 2.59 5.50
C VAL A 121 -2.69 4.06 5.87
N VAL A 122 -2.98 4.95 4.92
CA VAL A 122 -2.89 6.39 5.14
C VAL A 122 -3.96 6.82 6.16
N ARG A 123 -3.60 7.63 7.16
CA ARG A 123 -4.56 8.21 8.11
C ARG A 123 -5.39 9.35 7.51
N HIS A 124 -6.51 9.71 8.13
CA HIS A 124 -7.22 10.97 7.87
C HIS A 124 -7.36 11.81 9.14
N PRO A 125 -7.15 13.13 9.11
CA PRO A 125 -6.61 13.91 7.99
C PRO A 125 -5.09 13.67 7.82
N SER A 126 -4.64 13.38 6.60
CA SER A 126 -3.22 13.17 6.28
C SER A 126 -2.51 14.46 5.85
N LEU A 127 -1.19 14.37 5.74
CA LEU A 127 -0.27 15.25 5.02
C LEU A 127 -0.75 15.54 3.60
N ILE A 128 -1.61 14.70 3.01
CA ILE A 128 -2.27 14.98 1.73
C ILE A 128 -3.14 16.24 1.84
N LEU A 129 -3.91 16.41 2.93
CA LEU A 129 -4.71 17.62 3.15
C LEU A 129 -3.81 18.85 3.32
N PHE A 130 -2.74 18.72 4.10
CA PHE A 130 -1.75 19.79 4.27
C PHE A 130 -1.12 20.19 2.93
N ARG A 131 -0.74 19.20 2.11
CA ARG A 131 -0.23 19.40 0.75
C ARG A 131 -1.25 20.13 -0.11
N MET A 132 -2.52 19.71 -0.13
CA MET A 132 -3.57 20.35 -0.93
C MET A 132 -3.74 21.82 -0.52
N VAL A 133 -3.82 22.10 0.78
CA VAL A 133 -3.97 23.47 1.29
C VAL A 133 -2.78 24.34 0.89
N ILE A 134 -1.54 23.89 1.10
CA ILE A 134 -0.36 24.68 0.71
C ILE A 134 -0.29 24.88 -0.80
N THR A 135 -0.62 23.86 -1.60
CA THR A 135 -0.62 23.97 -3.06
C THR A 135 -1.63 25.01 -3.55
N ILE A 136 -2.82 25.05 -2.96
CA ILE A 136 -3.84 26.05 -3.28
C ILE A 136 -3.36 27.44 -2.86
N LEU A 137 -2.85 27.59 -1.64
CA LEU A 137 -2.34 28.86 -1.14
C LEU A 137 -1.15 29.36 -1.96
N SER A 138 -0.24 28.48 -2.38
CA SER A 138 0.90 28.83 -3.22
C SER A 138 0.47 29.26 -4.62
N ALA A 139 -0.56 28.62 -5.19
CA ALA A 139 -1.13 29.02 -6.47
C ALA A 139 -1.82 30.38 -6.39
N ILE A 140 -2.60 30.64 -5.32
CA ILE A 140 -3.22 31.95 -5.09
C ILE A 140 -2.14 33.03 -4.92
N ALA A 141 -1.15 32.79 -4.06
CA ALA A 141 -0.05 33.74 -3.84
C ALA A 141 0.76 34.00 -5.12
N GLY A 142 1.07 32.94 -5.87
CA GLY A 142 1.76 33.03 -7.16
C GLY A 142 0.97 33.88 -8.15
N PHE A 143 -0.33 33.63 -8.31
CA PHE A 143 -1.20 34.40 -9.20
C PHE A 143 -1.30 35.87 -8.79
N MET A 144 -1.47 36.16 -7.49
CA MET A 144 -1.50 37.53 -6.98
C MET A 144 -0.20 38.28 -7.26
N LEU A 145 0.96 37.62 -7.14
CA LEU A 145 2.24 38.22 -7.51
C LEU A 145 2.31 38.57 -8.99
N ILE A 146 1.78 37.75 -9.89
CA ILE A 146 1.69 38.09 -11.33
C ILE A 146 0.88 39.37 -11.50
N VAL A 147 -0.33 39.43 -10.93
CA VAL A 147 -1.21 40.59 -11.05
C VAL A 147 -0.49 41.85 -10.56
N LEU A 148 0.13 41.80 -9.38
CA LEU A 148 0.82 42.95 -8.79
C LEU A 148 2.07 43.39 -9.59
N THR A 149 2.78 42.46 -10.24
CA THR A 149 3.84 42.83 -11.19
C THR A 149 3.30 43.47 -12.46
N LEU A 150 2.13 43.05 -12.94
CA LEU A 150 1.51 43.61 -14.15
C LEU A 150 0.92 45.01 -13.96
N VAL A 151 0.55 45.38 -12.72
CA VAL A 151 0.13 46.75 -12.37
C VAL A 151 1.28 47.60 -11.81
N ASP A 152 2.53 47.23 -12.07
CA ASP A 152 3.75 47.93 -11.65
C ASP A 152 3.87 48.17 -10.13
N ALA A 153 3.13 47.41 -9.32
CA ALA A 153 3.20 47.49 -7.86
C ALA A 153 4.43 46.75 -7.29
N PHE A 154 4.98 45.79 -8.03
CA PHE A 154 6.21 45.07 -7.70
C PHE A 154 7.17 44.97 -8.90
N PRO A 155 8.50 44.85 -8.66
CA PRO A 155 9.48 44.61 -9.70
C PRO A 155 9.23 43.33 -10.51
N VAL A 156 9.60 43.34 -11.79
CA VAL A 156 9.48 42.20 -12.73
C VAL A 156 10.15 40.93 -12.20
N ASP A 157 11.20 41.05 -11.38
CA ASP A 157 11.90 39.91 -10.77
C ASP A 157 10.98 39.03 -9.89
N TYR A 158 9.87 39.58 -9.40
CA TYR A 158 8.86 38.80 -8.65
C TYR A 158 8.09 37.81 -9.53
N LEU A 159 8.16 37.90 -10.86
CA LEU A 159 7.61 36.88 -11.76
C LEU A 159 8.29 35.53 -11.56
N TYR A 160 9.59 35.50 -11.26
CA TYR A 160 10.30 34.25 -10.97
C TYR A 160 9.75 33.58 -9.70
N LEU A 161 9.47 34.37 -8.66
CA LEU A 161 8.88 33.88 -7.42
C LEU A 161 7.45 33.36 -7.65
N SER A 162 6.68 34.05 -8.50
CA SER A 162 5.35 33.62 -8.90
C SER A 162 5.37 32.26 -9.63
N LEU A 163 6.23 32.13 -10.65
CA LEU A 163 6.38 30.88 -11.41
C LEU A 163 6.86 29.73 -10.50
N ALA A 164 7.76 30.01 -9.56
CA ALA A 164 8.17 29.05 -8.55
C ALA A 164 6.98 28.61 -7.67
N GLY A 165 6.16 29.55 -7.20
CA GLY A 165 4.95 29.28 -6.41
C GLY A 165 3.90 28.42 -7.14
N LEU A 166 3.77 28.61 -8.45
CA LEU A 166 2.79 27.91 -9.29
C LEU A 166 3.27 26.53 -9.75
N PHE A 167 4.54 26.36 -10.11
CA PHE A 167 5.03 25.15 -10.78
C PHE A 167 6.04 24.35 -9.96
N VAL A 168 6.91 25.01 -9.21
CA VAL A 168 7.97 24.34 -8.44
C VAL A 168 7.44 23.87 -7.09
N THR A 169 6.67 24.70 -6.40
CA THR A 169 6.10 24.38 -5.09
C THR A 169 5.24 23.11 -5.10
N PRO A 170 4.30 22.90 -6.04
CA PRO A 170 3.51 21.66 -6.07
C PRO A 170 4.37 20.40 -6.25
N LEU A 171 5.42 20.48 -7.09
CA LEU A 171 6.35 19.37 -7.34
C LEU A 171 7.18 19.04 -6.09
N LEU A 172 7.72 20.05 -5.42
CA LEU A 172 8.49 19.87 -4.19
C LEU A 172 7.61 19.32 -3.06
N LEU A 173 6.40 19.84 -2.91
CA LEU A 173 5.43 19.34 -1.92
C LEU A 173 5.03 17.90 -2.20
N PHE A 174 4.89 17.50 -3.47
CA PHE A 174 4.63 16.11 -3.83
C PHE A 174 5.77 15.20 -3.36
N ARG A 175 7.03 15.52 -3.72
CA ARG A 175 8.20 14.72 -3.31
C ARG A 175 8.39 14.69 -1.80
N PHE A 176 8.22 15.82 -1.13
CA PHE A 176 8.33 15.92 0.32
C PHE A 176 7.24 15.11 1.03
N SER A 177 5.99 15.22 0.56
CA SER A 177 4.88 14.45 1.11
C SER A 177 5.09 12.95 0.92
N ASP A 178 5.57 12.50 -0.25
CA ASP A 178 5.86 11.09 -0.50
C ASP A 178 6.97 10.58 0.43
N ALA A 179 8.05 11.35 0.59
CA ALA A 179 9.14 11.01 1.49
C ALA A 179 8.72 10.92 2.96
N LEU A 180 7.69 11.68 3.37
CA LEU A 180 7.17 11.67 4.75
C LEU A 180 5.97 10.74 4.96
N ARG A 181 5.56 9.93 3.97
CA ARG A 181 4.40 9.03 4.12
C ARG A 181 4.50 8.09 5.31
N PHE A 182 5.69 7.63 5.66
CA PHE A 182 5.92 6.76 6.81
C PHE A 182 5.52 7.39 8.15
N ILE A 183 5.42 8.72 8.24
CA ILE A 183 4.99 9.44 9.45
C ILE A 183 3.47 9.34 9.64
N ASP A 184 2.75 9.22 8.53
CA ASP A 184 1.30 9.37 8.46
C ASP A 184 0.54 8.05 8.31
N ASN A 185 1.25 6.98 8.01
CA ASN A 185 0.65 5.68 7.83
C ASN A 185 0.41 5.01 9.18
N ILE A 186 -0.73 4.32 9.27
CA ILE A 186 -0.99 3.27 10.25
C ILE A 186 -0.36 2.01 9.68
N GLU A 187 0.54 1.38 10.42
CA GLU A 187 1.25 0.18 9.96
C GLU A 187 0.66 -1.04 10.64
N PHE A 188 0.11 -1.96 9.86
CA PHE A 188 -0.37 -3.24 10.33
C PHE A 188 0.70 -4.27 10.02
N ASN A 189 1.29 -4.88 11.06
CA ASN A 189 2.39 -5.83 10.90
C ASN A 189 1.90 -7.25 11.19
N ARG A 190 1.76 -8.05 10.13
CA ARG A 190 1.30 -9.44 10.18
C ARG A 190 2.30 -10.38 10.85
N HIS A 191 3.58 -10.03 10.93
CA HIS A 191 4.61 -10.86 11.56
C HIS A 191 4.72 -10.66 13.08
N THR A 192 4.13 -9.59 13.60
CA THR A 192 4.12 -9.28 15.04
C THR A 192 2.73 -9.26 15.65
N GLY A 193 1.69 -9.11 14.83
CA GLY A 193 0.31 -8.89 15.28
C GLY A 193 0.09 -7.52 15.94
N LEU A 194 1.04 -6.61 15.72
CA LEU A 194 1.02 -5.25 16.27
C LEU A 194 0.68 -4.24 15.18
N VAL A 195 -0.03 -3.20 15.60
CA VAL A 195 -0.35 -2.03 14.80
C VAL A 195 0.45 -0.86 15.31
N ARG A 196 1.21 -0.21 14.44
CA ARG A 196 1.88 1.05 14.76
C ARG A 196 0.95 2.19 14.37
N THR A 197 0.61 3.02 15.34
CA THR A 197 -0.18 4.22 15.11
C THR A 197 0.70 5.32 14.46
N PRO A 198 0.12 6.22 13.66
CA PRO A 198 0.88 7.29 13.02
C PRO A 198 1.33 8.35 14.01
N TYR A 199 2.27 9.19 13.57
CA TYR A 199 2.60 10.42 14.29
C TYR A 199 1.42 11.39 14.23
N THR A 200 1.24 12.12 15.32
CA THR A 200 0.38 13.30 15.34
C THR A 200 1.17 14.47 15.90
N LEU A 201 0.66 15.70 15.72
CA LEU A 201 1.34 16.93 16.17
C LEU A 201 1.73 16.89 17.66
N PHE A 202 0.99 16.14 18.48
CA PHE A 202 1.17 16.07 19.92
C PHE A 202 1.54 14.67 20.43
N ARG A 203 1.74 13.68 19.53
CA ARG A 203 1.92 12.29 19.93
C ARG A 203 2.93 11.57 19.06
N LYS A 204 3.88 10.90 19.72
CA LYS A 204 4.71 9.88 19.08
C LYS A 204 3.84 8.67 18.67
N PRO A 205 4.25 7.92 17.64
CA PRO A 205 3.65 6.63 17.32
C PRO A 205 3.80 5.70 18.52
N PHE A 206 2.83 4.81 18.69
CA PHE A 206 2.89 3.70 19.64
C PHE A 206 2.39 2.42 18.98
N TYR A 207 2.81 1.29 19.51
CA TYR A 207 2.39 -0.04 19.07
C TYR A 207 1.21 -0.51 19.90
N ILE A 208 0.25 -1.20 19.31
CA ILE A 208 -0.91 -1.78 19.99
C ILE A 208 -1.26 -3.12 19.35
N PRO A 209 -1.69 -4.15 20.11
CA PRO A 209 -2.23 -5.36 19.50
C PRO A 209 -3.46 -5.06 18.64
N ILE A 210 -3.62 -5.77 17.53
CA ILE A 210 -4.80 -5.61 16.66
C ILE A 210 -6.11 -5.85 17.42
N GLU A 211 -6.11 -6.70 18.45
CA GLU A 211 -7.29 -6.99 19.25
C GLU A 211 -7.79 -5.81 20.07
N ASP A 212 -6.92 -4.85 20.38
CA ASP A 212 -7.29 -3.64 21.10
C ASP A 212 -7.67 -2.49 20.15
N LEU A 213 -7.81 -2.76 18.86
CA LEU A 213 -8.25 -1.82 17.83
C LEU A 213 -9.61 -2.26 17.26
N GLU A 214 -10.56 -1.34 17.18
CA GLU A 214 -11.89 -1.61 16.60
C GLU A 214 -12.26 -0.54 15.60
N TYR A 215 -13.00 -0.91 14.56
CA TYR A 215 -13.56 0.06 13.64
C TYR A 215 -14.94 0.50 14.12
N VAL A 216 -15.11 1.82 14.31
CA VAL A 216 -16.38 2.45 14.65
C VAL A 216 -17.06 2.88 13.36
N VAL A 217 -18.30 2.44 13.19
CA VAL A 217 -19.13 2.79 12.04
C VAL A 217 -19.68 4.21 12.25
N GLY A 218 -19.28 5.12 11.36
CA GLY A 218 -19.65 6.52 11.37
C GLY A 218 -20.98 6.81 10.69
N VAL A 219 -21.07 7.94 9.99
CA VAL A 219 -22.28 8.35 9.25
C VAL A 219 -22.17 7.88 7.80
N GLU A 220 -23.28 7.45 7.22
CA GLU A 220 -23.37 7.20 5.78
C GLU A 220 -23.33 8.54 5.03
N VAL A 221 -22.30 8.73 4.20
CA VAL A 221 -22.16 9.92 3.36
C VAL A 221 -22.69 9.58 1.97
N LYS A 222 -23.71 10.32 1.54
CA LYS A 222 -24.29 10.19 0.20
C LYS A 222 -23.56 11.11 -0.78
N SER A 223 -23.24 10.58 -1.95
CA SER A 223 -22.72 11.36 -3.07
C SER A 223 -23.64 12.53 -3.37
N ALA A 224 -23.07 13.73 -3.51
CA ALA A 224 -23.80 14.94 -3.90
C ALA A 224 -24.47 14.80 -5.29
N ARG A 225 -24.06 13.82 -6.10
CA ARG A 225 -24.61 13.53 -7.44
C ARG A 225 -25.53 12.30 -7.47
N GLY A 226 -25.93 11.77 -6.30
CA GLY A 226 -26.97 10.74 -6.19
C GLY A 226 -26.60 9.33 -6.66
N GLY A 227 -25.35 9.09 -7.08
CA GLY A 227 -24.93 7.80 -7.66
C GLY A 227 -24.37 6.76 -6.69
N GLY A 228 -24.17 7.10 -5.41
CA GLY A 228 -23.61 6.16 -4.44
C GLY A 228 -23.55 6.73 -3.03
N SER A 229 -23.45 5.85 -2.04
CA SER A 229 -23.17 6.19 -0.65
C SER A 229 -21.99 5.36 -0.15
N PHE A 230 -21.24 5.91 0.80
CA PHE A 230 -20.21 5.16 1.49
C PHE A 230 -20.32 5.38 3.00
N GLN A 231 -20.07 4.32 3.74
CA GLN A 231 -20.12 4.34 5.18
C GLN A 231 -18.77 4.84 5.71
N THR A 232 -18.75 6.01 6.35
CA THR A 232 -17.53 6.52 7.00
C THR A 232 -17.27 5.82 8.33
N GLY A 233 -16.08 5.99 8.90
CA GLY A 233 -15.75 5.53 10.24
C GLY A 233 -14.35 5.88 10.69
N TYR A 234 -13.96 5.34 11.85
CA TYR A 234 -12.65 5.58 12.44
C TYR A 234 -12.23 4.38 13.30
N LEU A 235 -10.93 4.22 13.49
CA LEU A 235 -10.38 3.22 14.40
C LEU A 235 -10.40 3.76 15.83
N SER A 236 -11.01 3.00 16.74
CA SER A 236 -11.05 3.25 18.17
C SER A 236 -10.14 2.27 18.90
N CYS A 237 -9.22 2.77 19.73
CA CYS A 237 -8.43 1.86 20.57
C CYS A 237 -9.16 1.59 21.90
N ARG A 238 -9.26 0.31 22.27
CA ARG A 238 -9.79 -0.18 23.55
C ARG A 238 -8.81 0.02 24.71
N LYS A 239 -7.52 0.15 24.41
CA LYS A 239 -6.45 0.42 25.38
C LYS A 239 -5.51 1.50 24.86
N TYR A 240 -4.88 2.22 25.79
CA TYR A 240 -3.85 3.23 25.49
C TYR A 240 -2.63 3.05 26.37
N PRO A 241 -1.41 3.34 25.88
CA PRO A 241 -0.27 3.36 26.76
C PRO A 241 -0.40 4.53 27.75
N GLU A 242 -0.10 4.28 29.02
CA GLU A 242 -0.47 5.12 30.17
C GLU A 242 -0.01 6.58 30.02
N LYS A 243 1.20 6.76 29.48
CA LYS A 243 1.86 8.06 29.31
C LYS A 243 1.24 8.92 28.20
N PHE A 244 0.34 8.37 27.38
CA PHE A 244 -0.31 9.12 26.32
C PHE A 244 -1.64 9.71 26.80
N TRP A 245 -1.80 11.00 26.53
CA TRP A 245 -3.02 11.78 26.72
C TRP A 245 -3.56 12.14 25.33
N PHE A 246 -4.88 12.10 25.13
CA PHE A 246 -5.65 12.42 23.90
C PHE A 246 -6.21 11.26 23.07
N GLY A 247 -7.17 11.65 22.22
CA GLY A 247 -8.41 10.97 21.85
C GLY A 247 -8.32 9.57 21.24
N HIS A 248 -9.48 8.93 21.25
CA HIS A 248 -9.62 7.50 21.02
C HIS A 248 -9.69 7.13 19.53
N ALA A 249 -9.88 8.12 18.66
CA ALA A 249 -10.20 7.93 17.27
C ALA A 249 -9.00 8.20 16.36
N ILE A 250 -8.73 7.27 15.44
CA ILE A 250 -7.78 7.40 14.34
C ILE A 250 -8.58 7.26 13.05
N GLY A 251 -8.73 8.35 12.29
CA GLY A 251 -9.39 8.30 10.99
C GLY A 251 -8.56 7.51 9.97
N LEU A 252 -9.23 6.72 9.14
CA LEU A 252 -8.64 6.11 7.95
C LEU A 252 -8.78 7.06 6.75
N GLY A 253 -7.84 6.98 5.81
CA GLY A 253 -7.88 7.70 4.54
C GLY A 253 -9.22 7.53 3.81
N ASP A 254 -9.66 8.57 3.10
CA ASP A 254 -10.94 8.62 2.37
C ASP A 254 -12.21 8.41 3.23
N GLY A 255 -12.10 8.63 4.54
CA GLY A 255 -13.20 8.52 5.48
C GLY A 255 -13.37 7.13 6.10
N GLY A 256 -12.54 6.17 5.69
CA GLY A 256 -12.61 4.76 6.10
C GLY A 256 -13.89 4.10 5.63
N ASN A 257 -13.78 2.96 4.94
CA ASN A 257 -14.93 2.10 4.69
C ASN A 257 -14.83 0.85 5.58
N LEU A 258 -15.99 0.31 5.94
CA LEU A 258 -16.15 -1.03 6.50
C LEU A 258 -15.37 -2.10 5.73
N THR A 259 -15.33 -1.98 4.39
CA THR A 259 -14.57 -2.88 3.52
C THR A 259 -13.07 -2.82 3.78
N ASP A 260 -12.53 -1.62 4.08
CA ASP A 260 -11.11 -1.47 4.36
C ASP A 260 -10.74 -2.15 5.69
N TRP A 261 -11.61 -2.03 6.69
CA TRP A 261 -11.43 -2.72 7.97
C TRP A 261 -11.43 -4.25 7.81
N ALA A 262 -12.34 -4.79 7.01
CA ALA A 262 -12.39 -6.23 6.72
C ALA A 262 -11.08 -6.73 6.10
N GLN A 263 -10.56 -6.00 5.11
CA GLN A 263 -9.31 -6.36 4.43
C GLN A 263 -8.09 -6.25 5.35
N ILE A 264 -8.07 -5.27 6.27
CA ILE A 264 -7.03 -5.18 7.31
C ILE A 264 -7.08 -6.40 8.23
N ASN A 265 -8.28 -6.80 8.70
CA ASN A 265 -8.41 -7.97 9.56
C ASN A 265 -7.96 -9.23 8.85
N ARG A 266 -8.33 -9.40 7.57
CA ARG A 266 -7.92 -10.54 6.75
C ARG A 266 -6.41 -10.58 6.49
N PHE A 267 -5.80 -9.42 6.25
CA PHE A 267 -4.34 -9.32 6.16
C PHE A 267 -3.66 -9.72 7.48
N MET A 268 -4.22 -9.31 8.63
CA MET A 268 -3.66 -9.61 9.95
C MET A 268 -3.96 -11.03 10.45
N ASP A 269 -4.94 -11.72 9.86
CA ASP A 269 -5.26 -13.11 10.17
C ASP A 269 -4.22 -14.05 9.57
N ILE A 270 -3.42 -14.66 10.46
CA ILE A 270 -2.37 -15.60 10.10
C ILE A 270 -2.89 -16.96 9.61
N THR A 271 -4.18 -17.24 9.79
CA THR A 271 -4.79 -18.52 9.38
C THR A 271 -5.22 -18.53 7.92
N GLN A 272 -5.28 -17.35 7.28
CA GLN A 272 -5.67 -17.18 5.89
C GLN A 272 -4.52 -16.65 5.04
N PRO A 273 -4.40 -17.06 3.78
CA PRO A 273 -3.45 -16.43 2.87
C PRO A 273 -3.81 -14.95 2.65
N ILE A 274 -2.81 -14.10 2.44
CA ILE A 274 -3.03 -12.76 1.89
C ILE A 274 -3.68 -12.89 0.51
N GLU A 275 -4.66 -12.03 0.31
CA GLU A 275 -5.35 -11.85 -0.95
C GLU A 275 -4.39 -11.63 -2.13
N GLU A 276 -4.64 -12.31 -3.24
CA GLU A 276 -3.87 -12.16 -4.49
C GLU A 276 -3.84 -10.71 -4.98
N TYR A 277 -4.82 -9.89 -4.58
CA TYR A 277 -4.84 -8.45 -4.83
C TYR A 277 -3.55 -7.75 -4.41
N TYR A 278 -2.89 -8.19 -3.33
CA TYR A 278 -1.66 -7.58 -2.85
C TYR A 278 -0.42 -8.03 -3.64
N TYR A 279 -0.52 -9.06 -4.48
CA TYR A 279 0.66 -9.67 -5.13
C TYR A 279 1.36 -8.68 -6.04
N GLU A 280 0.63 -7.99 -6.91
CA GLU A 280 1.19 -6.99 -7.81
C GLU A 280 1.92 -5.87 -7.05
N ILE A 281 1.40 -5.49 -5.87
CA ILE A 281 1.98 -4.44 -5.02
C ILE A 281 3.28 -4.95 -4.40
N MET A 282 3.26 -6.17 -3.87
CA MET A 282 4.43 -6.79 -3.27
C MET A 282 5.54 -7.02 -4.31
N GLU A 283 5.21 -7.49 -5.51
CA GLU A 283 6.15 -7.65 -6.63
C GLU A 283 6.76 -6.32 -7.05
N TYR A 284 5.97 -5.25 -7.08
CA TYR A 284 6.48 -3.90 -7.35
C TYR A 284 7.53 -3.48 -6.31
N HIS A 285 7.25 -3.69 -5.03
CA HIS A 285 8.17 -3.39 -3.93
C HIS A 285 9.43 -4.28 -3.97
N TYR A 286 9.27 -5.56 -4.29
CA TYR A 286 10.40 -6.50 -4.44
C TYR A 286 11.32 -6.10 -5.60
N LYS A 287 10.76 -5.75 -6.77
CA LYS A 287 11.53 -5.26 -7.94
C LYS A 287 12.33 -3.99 -7.65
N LEU A 288 11.84 -3.14 -6.76
CA LEU A 288 12.54 -1.92 -6.34
C LEU A 288 13.50 -2.14 -5.16
N ASP A 289 13.49 -3.32 -4.54
CA ASP A 289 14.09 -3.62 -3.24
C ASP A 289 13.75 -2.54 -2.19
N LYS A 290 12.45 -2.26 -2.05
CA LYS A 290 11.92 -1.29 -1.10
C LYS A 290 10.83 -1.92 -0.26
N ASN A 291 10.83 -1.64 1.03
CA ASN A 291 9.69 -1.98 1.88
C ASN A 291 8.46 -1.12 1.56
N ALA A 292 7.32 -1.42 2.18
CA ALA A 292 6.05 -0.72 2.01
C ALA A 292 6.14 0.81 2.23
N HIS A 293 7.16 1.30 2.91
CA HIS A 293 7.36 2.72 3.23
C HIS A 293 8.47 3.39 2.42
N PHE A 294 9.11 2.67 1.49
CA PHE A 294 10.23 3.13 0.69
C PHE A 294 11.45 3.61 1.50
N ASN A 295 11.53 3.27 2.79
CA ASN A 295 12.55 3.77 3.71
C ASN A 295 13.69 2.77 3.99
N GLY A 296 13.53 1.52 3.56
CA GLY A 296 14.49 0.44 3.74
C GLY A 296 14.37 -0.62 2.65
N PRO A 297 15.26 -1.65 2.68
CA PRO A 297 15.21 -2.77 1.74
C PRO A 297 13.93 -3.59 1.91
N PHE A 298 13.59 -4.38 0.89
CA PHE A 298 12.46 -5.29 0.96
C PHE A 298 12.68 -6.35 2.07
N PRO A 299 11.64 -6.77 2.81
CA PRO A 299 11.81 -7.72 3.92
C PRO A 299 12.46 -9.04 3.48
N GLU A 300 13.57 -9.43 4.11
CA GLU A 300 14.28 -10.66 3.73
C GLU A 300 13.42 -11.92 3.88
N VAL A 301 12.67 -11.98 4.98
CA VAL A 301 11.72 -13.07 5.26
C VAL A 301 10.71 -13.28 4.13
N MET A 302 10.47 -12.26 3.31
CA MET A 302 9.53 -12.28 2.19
C MET A 302 10.14 -12.69 0.85
N LYS A 303 11.47 -12.60 0.67
CA LYS A 303 12.09 -12.83 -0.64
C LYS A 303 11.95 -14.28 -1.13
N LYS A 304 11.86 -15.24 -0.21
CA LYS A 304 11.69 -16.67 -0.53
C LYS A 304 10.37 -17.01 -1.25
N TYR A 305 9.42 -16.09 -1.29
CA TYR A 305 8.11 -16.26 -1.97
C TYR A 305 8.09 -15.68 -3.39
N PHE A 306 9.20 -15.10 -3.82
CA PHE A 306 9.39 -14.55 -5.14
C PHE A 306 10.40 -15.39 -5.89
N ASP A 307 10.19 -15.51 -7.19
CA ASP A 307 11.23 -16.01 -8.07
C ASP A 307 12.33 -14.95 -8.21
N ALA A 308 13.58 -15.39 -8.12
CA ALA A 308 14.74 -14.50 -8.13
C ALA A 308 15.02 -13.94 -9.53
N ASP A 309 14.68 -14.67 -10.59
CA ASP A 309 14.97 -14.27 -11.96
C ASP A 309 13.95 -13.27 -12.47
N ASP A 310 12.69 -13.44 -12.07
CA ASP A 310 11.56 -12.79 -12.71
C ASP A 310 10.80 -11.82 -11.77
N CYS A 311 11.12 -11.87 -10.48
CA CYS A 311 10.57 -11.07 -9.39
C CYS A 311 9.04 -11.16 -9.23
N GLN A 312 8.45 -12.25 -9.69
CA GLN A 312 7.03 -12.58 -9.58
C GLN A 312 6.80 -13.49 -8.38
N ILE A 313 5.62 -13.40 -7.78
CA ILE A 313 5.23 -14.33 -6.72
C ILE A 313 5.03 -15.71 -7.33
N ASN A 314 5.78 -16.68 -6.82
CA ASN A 314 5.75 -18.06 -7.28
C ASN A 314 5.21 -19.03 -6.23
N ARG A 315 4.61 -18.50 -5.16
CA ARG A 315 3.94 -19.24 -4.08
C ARG A 315 2.56 -18.61 -3.81
N MET A 316 1.51 -19.41 -3.72
CA MET A 316 0.14 -19.00 -3.38
C MET A 316 -0.09 -19.02 -1.88
N GLU A 317 0.43 -20.06 -1.23
CA GLU A 317 0.34 -20.24 0.22
C GLU A 317 1.39 -19.38 0.89
N VAL A 318 1.31 -18.08 0.64
CA VAL A 318 2.28 -17.16 1.21
C VAL A 318 2.04 -17.07 2.73
N TRP A 319 0.95 -17.59 3.31
CA TRP A 319 0.62 -17.31 4.71
C TRP A 319 -0.33 -18.24 5.43
#